data_AF-A0A4V6A5D0-F1
#
_entry.id   AF-A0A4V6A5D0-F1
#
_cell.length_a   1.000
_cell.length_b   1.000
_cell.length_c   1.000
_cell.angle_alpha   90.00
_cell.angle_beta   90.00
_cell.angle_gamma   90.00
#
_symmetry.space_group_name_H-M   'P 1'
#
loop_
_entity.id
_entity.type
_entity.pdbx_description
1 polymer ?
#
loop_
_entity_poly.entity_id
_entity_poly.type
_entity_poly.pdbx_seq_one_letter_code
_entity_poly.pdbx_strand_id
1 'polypeptide(L)'
;MELLRGRETSAGMTSKTKWNTGQLFRPQTTPPVSGTDRPITCLDHIKTHLMSYSKFSDANGAVINENTCLNAALIKNVRKRMAGMNKHIAKYKKANTSLVRENAYLKNRQARMTKSQKRQKKTLVDLKHKYNELTDKASGLSNLLMESYVQLQERNTELEASNALLRERNAVLENESNARDEVNKENGHELDQAKI
;
A
#
# COMPACT_ATOMS: atom_id res chain seq x y z
N MET A 1 -3.84 18.77 -23.06
CA MET A 1 -3.75 20.05 -22.32
C MET A 1 -3.16 19.75 -20.96
N GLU A 2 -2.03 20.22 -20.44
CA GLU A 2 -0.89 21.11 -20.77
C GLU A 2 0.22 20.61 -19.81
N LEU A 3 1.41 20.16 -20.23
CA LEU A 3 2.64 20.89 -20.57
C LEU A 3 3.09 22.03 -19.63
N LEU A 4 3.97 21.72 -18.66
CA LEU A 4 5.05 22.58 -18.12
C LEU A 4 6.15 21.63 -17.57
N ARG A 5 7.23 21.24 -18.27
CA ARG A 5 8.40 21.98 -18.79
C ARG A 5 9.01 22.99 -17.80
N GLY A 6 10.17 22.63 -17.23
CA GLY A 6 10.94 23.47 -16.32
C GLY A 6 12.41 23.03 -16.15
N ARG A 7 13.21 23.35 -17.17
CA ARG A 7 14.65 23.69 -17.18
C ARG A 7 15.71 22.74 -16.62
N GLU A 8 16.49 22.25 -17.58
CA GLU A 8 17.91 21.94 -17.54
C GLU A 8 18.75 23.10 -16.98
N THR A 9 19.82 22.79 -16.25
CA THR A 9 21.10 23.51 -16.38
C THR A 9 22.25 22.53 -16.23
N SER A 10 22.83 22.17 -17.37
CA SER A 10 24.16 21.60 -17.51
C SER A 10 25.19 22.67 -17.20
N ALA A 11 25.94 22.51 -16.11
CA ALA A 11 27.14 23.30 -15.89
C ALA A 11 28.34 22.49 -16.39
N GLY A 12 28.68 22.71 -17.66
CA GLY A 12 29.94 22.26 -18.25
C GLY A 12 31.12 22.91 -17.55
N MET A 13 31.99 22.10 -16.95
CA MET A 13 33.32 22.57 -16.53
C MET A 13 34.26 22.51 -17.74
N THR A 14 34.32 23.62 -18.47
CA THR A 14 35.31 23.87 -19.51
C THR A 14 36.68 24.18 -18.89
N SER A 15 37.68 23.45 -19.37
CA SER A 15 39.11 23.62 -19.16
C SER A 15 39.58 25.07 -19.31
N LYS A 16 40.44 25.53 -18.40
CA LYS A 16 41.32 26.69 -18.62
C LYS A 16 42.78 26.24 -18.58
N THR A 17 43.24 25.66 -19.68
CA THR A 17 44.67 25.56 -19.99
C THR A 17 45.12 26.94 -20.45
N LYS A 18 45.80 27.70 -19.58
CA LYS A 18 46.48 28.92 -20.01
C LYS A 18 47.73 28.51 -20.78
N TRP A 19 47.67 28.68 -22.09
CA TRP A 19 48.85 28.71 -22.96
C TRP A 19 49.51 30.07 -22.79
N ASN A 20 50.68 30.13 -22.16
CA ASN A 20 51.56 31.29 -22.24
C ASN A 20 52.34 31.19 -23.54
N THR A 21 51.90 31.92 -24.56
CA THR A 21 52.67 32.24 -25.77
C THR A 21 52.78 33.76 -25.89
N GLY A 22 54.00 34.25 -26.11
CA GLY A 22 54.34 35.68 -26.16
C GLY A 22 55.71 35.91 -25.53
N GLN A 23 56.79 35.45 -26.17
CA GLN A 23 57.68 36.30 -26.99
C GLN A 23 58.11 37.61 -26.30
N LEU A 24 59.37 37.64 -25.89
CA LEU A 24 60.16 38.87 -25.82
C LEU A 24 61.55 38.54 -26.38
N PHE A 25 61.70 38.81 -27.68
CA PHE A 25 62.98 39.05 -28.30
C PHE A 25 63.68 40.19 -27.54
N ARG A 26 64.88 39.93 -27.02
CA ARG A 26 65.87 40.96 -26.67
C ARG A 26 67.29 40.41 -26.82
N PRO A 27 68.26 41.30 -27.10
CA PRO A 27 69.19 41.12 -28.21
C PRO A 27 70.39 40.27 -27.83
N GLN A 28 71.04 39.69 -28.85
CA GLN A 28 72.46 39.32 -28.75
C GLN A 28 73.25 40.54 -28.26
N THR A 29 73.68 40.51 -27.01
CA THR A 29 74.76 41.35 -26.53
C THR A 29 76.03 40.85 -27.20
N THR A 30 76.54 41.63 -28.15
CA THR A 30 77.92 41.55 -28.61
C THR A 30 78.84 41.62 -27.39
N PRO A 31 79.82 40.71 -27.24
CA PRO A 31 80.76 40.77 -26.14
C PRO A 31 81.66 42.02 -26.30
N PRO A 32 82.10 42.66 -25.20
CA PRO A 32 83.12 43.69 -25.29
C PRO A 32 84.43 43.04 -25.75
N VAL A 33 84.98 43.56 -26.84
CA VAL A 33 86.35 43.26 -27.29
C VAL A 33 87.30 43.92 -26.29
N SER A 34 87.73 43.16 -25.29
CA SER A 34 88.81 43.52 -24.37
C SER A 34 89.94 42.53 -24.60
N GLY A 35 90.99 43.01 -25.27
CA GLY A 35 92.15 42.23 -25.66
C GLY A 35 92.84 41.55 -24.48
N THR A 36 92.92 40.23 -24.56
CA THR A 36 94.09 39.40 -24.17
C THR A 36 93.88 38.07 -24.89
N ASP A 37 94.44 37.95 -26.09
CA ASP A 37 94.45 36.69 -26.85
C ASP A 37 95.31 35.66 -26.12
N ARG A 38 94.69 34.89 -25.22
CA ARG A 38 95.11 33.53 -24.93
C ARG A 38 94.19 32.59 -25.68
N PRO A 39 94.70 31.66 -26.51
CA PRO A 39 93.87 30.69 -27.19
C PRO A 39 93.12 29.87 -26.14
N ILE A 40 91.78 29.90 -26.17
CA ILE A 40 90.94 29.01 -25.37
C ILE A 40 91.36 27.60 -25.74
N THR A 41 92.05 26.92 -24.81
CA THR A 41 92.52 25.57 -25.07
C THR A 41 91.30 24.63 -25.14
N CYS A 42 91.37 23.57 -25.95
CA CYS A 42 90.31 22.57 -26.05
C CYS A 42 89.84 22.06 -24.66
N LEU A 43 90.74 22.08 -23.67
CA LEU A 43 90.48 21.70 -22.28
C LEU A 43 89.51 22.63 -21.55
N ASP A 44 89.55 23.94 -21.81
CA ASP A 44 88.67 24.93 -21.17
C ASP A 44 87.24 24.88 -21.74
N HIS A 45 87.11 24.58 -23.03
CA HIS A 45 85.82 24.33 -23.68
C HIS A 45 85.17 23.03 -23.16
N ILE A 46 85.96 21.96 -22.97
CA ILE A 46 85.49 20.70 -22.39
C ILE A 46 85.01 20.89 -20.94
N LYS A 47 85.74 21.65 -20.12
CA LYS A 47 85.36 21.85 -18.70
C LYS A 47 84.09 22.68 -18.52
N THR A 48 83.87 23.71 -19.35
CA THR A 48 82.74 24.63 -19.17
C THR A 48 81.45 24.16 -19.86
N HIS A 49 81.55 23.74 -21.12
CA HIS A 49 80.38 23.30 -21.89
C HIS A 49 80.01 21.85 -21.63
N LEU A 50 80.96 20.92 -21.62
CA LEU A 50 80.66 19.50 -21.46
C LEU A 50 80.18 19.17 -20.03
N MET A 51 80.81 19.76 -19.00
CA MET A 51 80.33 19.58 -17.62
C MET A 51 78.99 20.25 -17.34
N SER A 52 78.69 21.40 -17.97
CA SER A 52 77.36 22.02 -17.85
C SER A 52 76.28 21.19 -18.56
N TYR A 53 76.61 20.59 -19.71
CA TYR A 53 75.69 19.72 -20.44
C TYR A 53 75.44 18.39 -19.70
N SER A 54 76.46 17.81 -19.07
CA SER A 54 76.30 16.64 -18.18
C SER A 54 75.35 16.95 -17.03
N LYS A 55 75.56 18.06 -16.31
CA LYS A 55 74.70 18.47 -15.20
C LYS A 55 73.26 18.76 -15.65
N PHE A 56 73.08 19.33 -16.84
CA PHE A 56 71.76 19.57 -17.42
C PHE A 56 71.06 18.26 -17.84
N SER A 57 71.81 17.30 -18.39
CA SER A 57 71.31 15.96 -18.72
C SER A 57 70.89 15.19 -17.47
N ASP A 58 71.69 15.24 -16.41
CA ASP A 58 71.39 14.60 -15.13
C ASP A 58 70.13 15.21 -14.47
N ALA A 59 69.99 16.54 -14.52
CA ALA A 59 68.81 17.24 -14.03
C ALA A 59 67.53 16.87 -14.83
N ASN A 60 67.62 16.80 -16.16
CA ASN A 60 66.47 16.36 -16.98
C ASN A 60 66.11 14.89 -16.72
N GLY A 61 67.11 14.01 -16.52
CA GLY A 61 66.90 12.62 -16.13
C GLY A 61 66.17 12.50 -14.78
N ALA A 62 66.55 13.31 -13.78
CA ALA A 62 65.89 13.37 -12.48
C ALA A 62 64.43 13.83 -12.60
N VAL A 63 64.16 14.90 -13.36
CA VAL A 63 62.80 15.41 -13.60
C VAL A 63 61.91 14.38 -14.30
N ILE A 64 62.44 13.63 -15.28
CA ILE A 64 61.69 12.57 -15.96
C ILE A 64 61.35 11.43 -14.99
N ASN A 65 62.28 11.04 -14.12
CA ASN A 65 62.06 9.99 -13.14
C ASN A 65 61.03 10.40 -12.08
N GLU A 66 61.08 11.64 -11.59
CA GLU A 66 60.09 12.20 -10.66
C GLU A 66 58.69 12.25 -11.29
N ASN A 67 58.57 12.76 -12.52
CA ASN A 67 57.30 12.78 -13.24
C ASN A 67 56.74 11.36 -13.47
N THR A 68 57.61 10.39 -13.75
CA THR A 68 57.22 8.98 -13.88
C THR A 68 56.67 8.43 -12.55
N CYS A 69 57.36 8.70 -11.44
CA CYS A 69 56.93 8.30 -10.10
C CYS A 69 55.59 8.95 -9.71
N LEU A 70 55.44 10.26 -9.94
CA LEU A 70 54.22 11.01 -9.66
C LEU A 70 53.03 10.49 -10.49
N ASN A 71 53.25 10.24 -11.79
CA ASN A 71 52.22 9.66 -12.66
C ASN A 71 51.81 8.26 -12.20
N ALA A 72 52.76 7.40 -11.82
CA ALA A 72 52.47 6.07 -11.28
C ALA A 72 51.64 6.14 -9.99
N ALA A 73 52.00 7.04 -9.07
CA ALA A 73 51.26 7.27 -7.82
C ALA A 73 49.83 7.80 -8.08
N LEU A 74 49.68 8.76 -9.01
CA LEU A 74 48.39 9.30 -9.41
C LEU A 74 47.49 8.20 -10.01
N ILE A 75 48.01 7.40 -10.93
CA ILE A 75 47.29 6.27 -11.54
C ILE A 75 46.84 5.29 -10.46
N LYS A 76 47.72 4.94 -9.51
CA LYS A 76 47.38 4.05 -8.39
C LYS A 76 46.25 4.63 -7.53
N ASN A 77 46.30 5.91 -7.22
CA ASN A 77 45.26 6.60 -6.43
C ASN A 77 43.91 6.68 -7.18
N VAL A 78 43.93 6.96 -8.49
CA VAL A 78 42.73 6.96 -9.32
C VAL A 78 42.11 5.56 -9.39
N ARG A 79 42.91 4.51 -9.62
CA ARG A 79 42.45 3.11 -9.60
C ARG A 79 41.81 2.72 -8.27
N LYS A 80 42.42 3.10 -7.14
CA LYS A 80 41.86 2.84 -5.80
C LYS A 80 40.50 3.52 -5.61
N ARG A 81 40.37 4.78 -6.03
CA ARG A 81 39.10 5.52 -5.98
C ARG A 81 38.03 4.88 -6.87
N MET A 82 38.37 4.52 -8.11
CA MET A 82 37.45 3.83 -9.02
C MET A 82 36.96 2.50 -8.45
N ALA A 83 37.86 1.70 -7.85
CA ALA A 83 37.48 0.44 -7.21
C ALA A 83 36.51 0.67 -6.03
N GLY A 84 36.76 1.68 -5.20
CA GLY A 84 35.84 2.08 -4.13
C GLY A 84 34.47 2.49 -4.66
N MET A 85 34.43 3.36 -5.67
CA MET A 85 33.19 3.80 -6.29
C MET A 85 32.41 2.63 -6.91
N ASN A 86 33.08 1.71 -7.61
CA ASN A 86 32.46 0.52 -8.18
C ASN A 86 31.84 -0.39 -7.10
N LYS A 87 32.48 -0.50 -5.93
CA LYS A 87 31.91 -1.23 -4.78
C LYS A 87 30.61 -0.57 -4.28
N HIS A 88 30.58 0.76 -4.20
CA HIS A 88 29.36 1.49 -3.82
C HIS A 88 28.26 1.33 -4.87
N ILE A 89 28.58 1.44 -6.17
CA ILE A 89 27.63 1.22 -7.26
C ILE A 89 27.01 -0.17 -7.17
N ALA A 90 27.82 -1.21 -6.95
CA ALA A 90 27.32 -2.58 -6.79
C ALA A 90 26.39 -2.72 -5.57
N LYS A 91 26.74 -2.11 -4.44
CA LYS A 91 25.91 -2.08 -3.23
C LYS A 91 24.55 -1.43 -3.50
N TYR A 92 24.54 -0.26 -4.14
CA TYR A 92 23.30 0.45 -4.46
C TYR A 92 22.46 -0.28 -5.49
N LYS A 93 23.06 -0.90 -6.51
CA LYS A 93 22.33 -1.76 -7.47
C LYS A 93 21.62 -2.91 -6.75
N LYS A 94 22.31 -3.60 -5.83
CA LYS A 94 21.70 -4.69 -5.05
C LYS A 94 20.55 -4.19 -4.18
N ALA A 95 20.72 -3.07 -3.49
CA ALA A 95 19.67 -2.45 -2.67
C ALA A 95 18.45 -2.05 -3.52
N ASN A 96 18.68 -1.42 -4.68
CA ASN A 96 17.61 -1.00 -5.58
C ASN A 96 16.81 -2.21 -6.11
N THR A 97 17.49 -3.29 -6.50
CA THR A 97 16.80 -4.53 -6.91
C THR A 97 15.94 -5.11 -5.78
N SER A 98 16.43 -5.05 -4.53
CA SER A 98 15.63 -5.48 -3.36
C SER A 98 14.38 -4.62 -3.19
N LEU A 99 14.52 -3.29 -3.25
CA LEU A 99 13.41 -2.35 -3.13
C LEU A 99 12.38 -2.48 -4.25
N VAL A 100 12.82 -2.77 -5.49
CA VAL A 100 11.90 -3.02 -6.62
C VAL A 100 11.05 -4.26 -6.35
N ARG A 101 11.64 -5.35 -5.83
CA ARG A 101 10.90 -6.57 -5.48
C ARG A 101 9.91 -6.33 -4.34
N GLU A 102 10.33 -5.62 -3.30
CA GLU A 102 9.46 -5.29 -2.17
C GLU A 102 8.28 -4.41 -2.60
N ASN A 103 8.54 -3.40 -3.43
CA ASN A 103 7.48 -2.56 -4.00
C ASN A 103 6.47 -3.38 -4.82
N ALA A 104 6.94 -4.33 -5.64
CA ALA A 104 6.06 -5.22 -6.39
C ALA A 104 5.20 -6.09 -5.46
N TYR A 105 5.80 -6.63 -4.39
CA TYR A 105 5.09 -7.38 -3.36
C TYR A 105 4.01 -6.53 -2.67
N LEU A 106 4.34 -5.31 -2.25
CA LEU A 106 3.41 -4.41 -1.58
C LEU A 106 2.24 -4.01 -2.49
N LYS A 107 2.50 -3.68 -3.76
CA LYS A 107 1.45 -3.39 -4.75
C LYS A 107 0.50 -4.59 -4.91
N ASN A 108 1.04 -5.80 -5.03
CA ASN A 108 0.24 -7.02 -5.12
C ASN A 108 -0.59 -7.26 -3.85
N ARG A 109 0.00 -7.04 -2.67
CA ARG A 109 -0.70 -7.15 -1.38
C ARG A 109 -1.84 -6.15 -1.27
N GLN A 110 -1.60 -4.89 -1.64
CA GLN A 110 -2.63 -3.84 -1.67
C GLN A 110 -3.79 -4.22 -2.58
N ALA A 111 -3.50 -4.71 -3.81
CA ALA A 111 -4.55 -5.15 -4.73
C ALA A 111 -5.40 -6.30 -4.18
N ARG A 112 -4.78 -7.28 -3.49
CA ARG A 112 -5.50 -8.38 -2.82
C ARG A 112 -6.40 -7.85 -1.70
N MET A 113 -5.89 -6.95 -0.87
CA MET A 113 -6.66 -6.33 0.22
C MET A 113 -7.87 -5.57 -0.31
N THR A 114 -7.70 -4.74 -1.34
CA THR A 114 -8.80 -4.00 -1.96
C THR A 114 -9.86 -4.93 -2.55
N LYS A 115 -9.46 -6.03 -3.20
CA LYS A 115 -10.42 -7.04 -3.70
C LYS A 115 -11.17 -7.72 -2.55
N SER A 116 -10.47 -8.07 -1.47
CA SER A 116 -11.08 -8.66 -0.27
C SER A 116 -12.11 -7.72 0.37
N GLN A 117 -11.74 -6.45 0.57
CA GLN A 117 -12.63 -5.44 1.13
C GLN A 117 -13.89 -5.23 0.29
N LYS A 118 -13.76 -5.20 -1.05
CA LYS A 118 -14.92 -5.12 -1.95
C LYS A 118 -15.86 -6.33 -1.80
N ARG A 119 -15.31 -7.54 -1.68
CA ARG A 119 -16.10 -8.77 -1.45
C ARG A 119 -16.83 -8.72 -0.12
N GLN A 120 -16.12 -8.38 0.96
CA GLN A 120 -16.69 -8.25 2.30
C GLN A 120 -17.83 -7.21 2.33
N LYS A 121 -17.64 -6.06 1.68
CA LYS A 121 -18.70 -5.04 1.57
C LYS A 121 -19.94 -5.57 0.85
N LYS A 122 -19.76 -6.32 -0.25
CA LYS A 122 -20.88 -6.94 -0.97
C LYS A 122 -21.61 -7.95 -0.06
N THR A 123 -20.88 -8.85 0.58
CA THR A 123 -21.45 -9.84 1.52
C THR A 123 -22.21 -9.17 2.66
N LEU A 124 -21.71 -8.06 3.20
CA LEU A 124 -22.39 -7.32 4.27
C LEU A 124 -23.73 -6.75 3.79
N VAL A 125 -23.78 -6.20 2.57
CA VAL A 125 -25.05 -5.70 1.99
C VAL A 125 -26.04 -6.85 1.79
N ASP A 126 -25.58 -7.97 1.23
CA ASP A 126 -26.42 -9.16 0.99
C ASP A 126 -26.98 -9.71 2.31
N LEU A 127 -26.14 -9.78 3.37
CA LEU A 127 -26.57 -10.22 4.70
C LEU A 127 -27.57 -9.26 5.34
N LYS A 128 -27.36 -7.94 5.19
CA LYS A 128 -28.30 -6.94 5.70
C LYS A 128 -29.67 -7.06 5.01
N HIS A 129 -29.68 -7.30 3.70
CA HIS A 129 -30.93 -7.49 2.97
C HIS A 129 -31.67 -8.75 3.45
N LYS A 130 -30.96 -9.89 3.57
CA LYS A 130 -31.53 -11.14 4.10
C LYS A 130 -32.06 -10.99 5.52
N TYR A 131 -31.34 -10.26 6.36
CA TYR A 131 -31.79 -9.97 7.72
C TYR A 131 -33.12 -9.23 7.71
N ASN A 132 -33.21 -8.14 6.93
CA ASN A 132 -34.46 -7.38 6.81
C ASN A 132 -35.61 -8.24 6.27
N GLU A 133 -35.38 -9.04 5.22
CA GLU A 133 -36.41 -9.95 4.69
C GLU A 133 -36.93 -10.95 5.74
N LEU A 134 -36.02 -11.49 6.56
CA LEU A 134 -36.39 -12.41 7.64
C LEU A 134 -37.14 -11.68 8.75
N THR A 135 -36.75 -10.46 9.09
CA THR A 135 -37.46 -9.62 10.05
C THR A 135 -38.88 -9.31 9.57
N ASP A 136 -39.04 -8.93 8.30
CA ASP A 136 -40.34 -8.64 7.70
C ASP A 136 -41.23 -9.90 7.71
N LYS A 137 -40.70 -11.05 7.30
CA LYS A 137 -41.42 -12.33 7.36
C LYS A 137 -41.81 -12.72 8.78
N ALA A 138 -40.92 -12.55 9.75
CA ALA A 138 -41.19 -12.86 11.14
C ALA A 138 -42.31 -11.96 11.72
N SER A 139 -42.27 -10.66 11.41
CA SER A 139 -43.34 -9.74 11.82
C SER A 139 -44.69 -10.09 11.17
N GLY A 140 -44.70 -10.44 9.88
CA GLY A 140 -45.90 -10.88 9.17
C GLY A 140 -46.49 -12.15 9.77
N LEU A 141 -45.67 -13.15 10.07
CA LEU A 141 -46.11 -14.38 10.73
C LEU A 141 -46.64 -14.12 12.16
N SER A 142 -46.00 -13.23 12.90
CA SER A 142 -46.45 -12.85 14.24
C SER A 142 -47.83 -12.18 14.20
N ASN A 143 -48.08 -11.33 13.21
CA ASN A 143 -49.39 -10.69 13.04
C ASN A 143 -50.47 -11.71 12.69
N LEU A 144 -50.20 -12.62 11.73
CA LEU A 144 -51.13 -13.69 11.36
C LEU A 144 -51.46 -14.61 12.53
N LEU A 145 -50.46 -14.93 13.36
CA LEU A 145 -50.67 -15.73 14.57
C LEU A 145 -51.57 -15.01 15.58
N MET A 146 -51.37 -13.70 15.77
CA MET A 146 -52.19 -12.88 16.66
C MET A 146 -53.64 -12.81 16.15
N GLU A 147 -53.84 -12.57 14.86
CA GLU A 147 -55.17 -12.56 14.24
C GLU A 147 -55.89 -13.91 14.41
N SER A 148 -55.19 -15.02 14.17
CA SER A 148 -55.74 -16.37 14.37
C SER A 148 -56.10 -16.63 15.83
N TYR A 149 -55.31 -16.11 16.78
CA TYR A 149 -55.60 -16.26 18.20
C TYR A 149 -56.87 -15.50 18.60
N VAL A 150 -57.03 -14.26 18.12
CA VAL A 150 -58.23 -13.45 18.35
C VAL A 150 -59.48 -14.15 17.79
N GLN A 151 -59.43 -14.64 16.55
CA GLN A 151 -60.54 -15.36 15.94
C GLN A 151 -60.93 -16.62 16.72
N LEU A 152 -59.93 -17.38 17.22
CA LEU A 152 -60.18 -18.57 18.05
C LEU A 152 -60.85 -18.19 19.37
N GLN A 153 -60.42 -17.09 19.98
CA GLN A 153 -60.98 -16.59 21.23
C GLN A 153 -62.44 -16.16 21.03
N GLU A 154 -62.75 -15.43 19.96
CA GLU A 154 -64.12 -15.07 19.58
C GLU A 154 -65.00 -16.32 19.43
N ARG A 155 -64.55 -17.33 18.67
CA ARG A 155 -65.30 -18.58 18.48
C ARG A 155 -65.51 -19.35 19.78
N ASN A 156 -64.53 -19.34 20.69
CA ASN A 156 -64.71 -19.95 22.00
C ASN A 156 -65.80 -19.22 22.80
N THR A 157 -65.82 -17.88 22.79
CA THR A 157 -66.87 -17.12 23.49
C THR A 157 -68.27 -17.38 22.91
N GLU A 158 -68.40 -17.49 21.58
CA GLU A 158 -69.67 -17.86 20.93
C GLU A 158 -70.13 -19.26 21.33
N LEU A 159 -69.22 -20.23 21.37
CA LEU A 159 -69.52 -21.60 21.79
C LEU A 159 -69.90 -21.68 23.27
N GLU A 160 -69.23 -20.93 24.14
CA GLU A 160 -69.59 -20.83 25.57
C GLU A 160 -71.00 -20.26 25.76
N ALA A 161 -71.34 -19.20 25.03
CA ALA A 161 -72.68 -18.62 25.03
C ALA A 161 -73.74 -19.60 24.50
N SER A 162 -73.49 -20.27 23.38
CA SER A 162 -74.40 -21.28 22.83
C SER A 162 -74.59 -22.45 23.79
N ASN A 163 -73.53 -22.90 24.47
CA ASN A 163 -73.61 -23.97 25.46
C ASN A 163 -74.43 -23.55 26.70
N ALA A 164 -74.35 -22.28 27.11
CA ALA A 164 -75.19 -21.77 28.20
C ALA A 164 -76.68 -21.83 27.84
N LEU A 165 -77.05 -21.39 26.64
CA LEU A 165 -78.44 -21.47 26.14
C LEU A 165 -78.95 -22.91 26.05
N LEU A 166 -78.11 -23.85 25.61
CA LEU A 166 -78.48 -25.26 25.57
C LEU A 166 -78.71 -25.85 26.97
N ARG A 167 -77.88 -25.48 27.96
CA ARG A 167 -78.10 -25.89 29.36
C ARG A 167 -79.42 -25.35 29.90
N GLU A 168 -79.74 -24.09 29.63
CA GLU A 168 -81.01 -23.48 30.03
C GLU A 168 -82.21 -24.21 29.39
N ARG A 169 -82.16 -24.47 28.08
CA ARG A 169 -83.21 -25.23 27.39
C ARG A 169 -83.38 -26.64 27.92
N ASN A 170 -82.29 -27.33 28.22
CA ASN A 170 -82.34 -28.67 28.81
C ASN A 170 -83.00 -28.65 30.19
N ALA A 171 -82.69 -27.65 31.03
CA ALA A 171 -83.35 -27.50 32.33
C ALA A 171 -84.86 -27.23 32.19
N VAL A 172 -85.29 -26.42 31.22
CA VAL A 172 -86.72 -26.20 30.94
C VAL A 172 -87.40 -27.51 30.54
N LEU A 173 -86.81 -28.28 29.62
CA LEU A 173 -87.37 -29.55 29.17
C LEU A 173 -87.44 -30.59 30.29
N GLU A 174 -86.43 -30.64 31.17
CA GLU A 174 -86.43 -31.52 32.33
C GLU A 174 -87.55 -31.14 33.31
N ASN A 175 -87.74 -29.84 33.59
CA ASN A 175 -88.85 -29.36 34.40
C ASN A 175 -90.22 -29.67 33.78
N GLU A 176 -90.38 -29.49 32.46
CA GLU A 176 -91.61 -29.85 31.75
C GLU A 176 -91.88 -31.35 31.79
N SER A 177 -90.85 -32.19 31.64
CA SER A 177 -90.97 -33.65 31.74
C SER A 177 -91.44 -34.05 33.14
N ASN A 178 -90.79 -33.53 34.18
CA ASN A 178 -91.15 -33.80 35.56
C ASN A 178 -92.59 -33.35 35.87
N ALA A 179 -93.00 -32.18 35.38
CA ALA A 179 -94.38 -31.70 35.56
C ALA A 179 -95.41 -32.60 34.87
N ARG A 180 -95.12 -33.12 33.66
CA ARG A 180 -95.99 -34.09 32.98
C ARG A 180 -96.06 -35.41 33.73
N ASP A 181 -94.95 -35.87 34.28
CA ASP A 181 -94.89 -37.11 35.07
C ASP A 181 -95.73 -36.98 36.35
N GLU A 182 -95.71 -35.83 37.04
CA GLU A 182 -96.57 -35.58 38.20
C GLU A 182 -98.07 -35.55 37.82
N VAL A 183 -98.45 -34.83 36.76
CA VAL A 183 -99.84 -34.81 36.27
C VAL A 183 -100.32 -36.22 35.89
N ASN A 184 -99.47 -37.04 35.29
CA ASN A 184 -99.79 -38.43 34.95
C ASN A 184 -100.01 -39.30 36.21
N LYS A 185 -99.24 -39.09 37.28
CA LYS A 185 -99.47 -39.79 38.57
C LYS A 185 -100.79 -39.37 39.19
N GLU A 186 -101.11 -38.07 39.21
CA GLU A 186 -102.38 -37.54 39.73
C GLU A 186 -103.59 -38.11 38.98
N ASN A 187 -103.57 -38.09 37.65
CA ASN A 187 -104.65 -38.66 36.82
C ASN A 187 -104.80 -40.19 37.00
N GLY A 188 -103.70 -40.92 37.24
CA GLY A 188 -103.76 -42.35 37.57
C GLY A 188 -104.45 -42.61 38.90
N HIS A 189 -104.20 -41.78 39.91
CA HIS A 189 -104.86 -41.87 41.21
C HIS A 189 -106.35 -41.50 41.16
N GLU A 190 -106.76 -40.53 40.34
CA GLU A 190 -108.17 -40.18 40.15
C GLU A 190 -108.97 -41.29 39.44
N LEU A 191 -108.37 -41.94 38.44
CA LEU A 191 -108.98 -43.08 37.74
C LEU A 191 -109.15 -44.32 38.62
N ASP A 192 -108.28 -44.51 39.60
CA ASP A 192 -108.39 -45.60 40.58
C ASP A 192 -109.41 -45.27 41.68
N GLN A 193 -109.61 -44.00 42.05
CA GLN A 193 -110.68 -43.57 42.97
C GLN A 193 -112.07 -43.57 42.32
N ALA A 194 -112.17 -43.33 41.00
CA ALA A 194 -113.44 -43.33 40.27
C ALA A 194 -114.00 -44.75 39.97
N LYS A 195 -113.28 -45.82 40.34
CA LYS A 195 -113.68 -47.23 40.14
C LYS A 195 -114.22 -47.93 41.40
N ILE A 196 -114.39 -47.21 42.51
CA ILE A 196 -115.05 -47.68 43.74
C ILE A 196 -116.46 -47.10 43.80
#